data_AF-V9L3K3-F1
#
_entry.id   AF-V9L3K3-F1
#
_cell.length_a   1.000
_cell.length_b   1.000
_cell.length_c   1.000
_cell.angle_alpha   90.00
_cell.angle_beta   90.00
_cell.angle_gamma   90.00
#
_symmetry.space_group_name_H-M   'P 1'
#
loop_
_entity.id
_entity.type
_entity.pdbx_description
1 polymer ?
#
loop_
_entity_poly.entity_id
_entity_poly.type
_entity_poly.pdbx_seq_one_letter_code
_entity_poly.pdbx_strand_id
1 'polypeptide(L)'
;TMIRGAVDRSLYPSRGVYSSRELVKKVSDVIWNSLSRSYFKDRAHIQSLFSFITGTKLDSSGVAFAVVAACQVLGLRDVHLALSEDHAWVVFGENGEETAEVTWHGKANEDRRGQTVTAGVAERSWLYLKGSYLKCDRKMEAALMVCAINPSIDHHTDSVELLRLQQHLLWLLYDLGHLKKYPMALGNLADLEELEPTEGRPHPLTLYHEAIESAKRYYRNEHIYPYVYLASYYCRNKHVKEALDSWGHAATVIQEYNYCREDEEIYKEFFDIANDIIPNLIKEMASAAEEQSSSESGEGQGPGSALQDPECFAHLLRFYDGICKWEEGSSTPVLHVGWATFLVQSISKFDGQVRHQVSISDWETNDDEDQHSDDSRP
;
A
#
# COMPACT_ATOMS: atom_id res chain seq x y z
N THR A 1 10.08 -33.14 6.73
CA THR A 1 11.20 -33.98 6.27
C THR A 1 12.10 -33.28 5.27
N MET A 2 11.54 -32.72 4.19
CA MET A 2 12.29 -32.02 3.12
C MET A 2 13.34 -31.02 3.64
N ILE A 3 12.93 -30.03 4.44
CA ILE A 3 13.85 -28.99 4.93
C ILE A 3 14.98 -29.57 5.81
N ARG A 4 14.63 -30.40 6.79
CA ARG A 4 15.62 -31.01 7.72
C ARG A 4 16.61 -31.93 7.01
N GLY A 5 16.21 -32.56 5.90
CA GLY A 5 17.10 -33.41 5.10
C GLY A 5 18.02 -32.63 4.16
N ALA A 6 17.62 -31.43 3.73
CA ALA A 6 18.36 -30.62 2.77
C ALA A 6 19.29 -29.56 3.41
N VAL A 7 19.10 -29.26 4.69
CA VAL A 7 19.87 -28.25 5.44
C VAL A 7 20.57 -28.90 6.63
N ASP A 8 21.86 -29.19 6.47
CA ASP A 8 22.71 -29.61 7.57
C ASP A 8 23.19 -28.39 8.37
N ARG A 9 22.64 -28.19 9.56
CA ARG A 9 22.97 -27.06 10.45
C ARG A 9 24.41 -27.10 10.96
N SER A 10 25.06 -28.26 10.98
CA SER A 10 26.45 -28.38 11.47
C SER A 10 27.45 -27.64 10.56
N LEU A 11 27.09 -27.44 9.30
CA LEU A 11 27.90 -26.71 8.31
C LEU A 11 27.80 -25.18 8.46
N TYR A 12 26.86 -24.69 9.28
CA TYR A 12 26.59 -23.28 9.49
C TYR A 12 26.71 -22.95 10.98
N PRO A 13 27.94 -22.87 11.52
CA PRO A 13 28.15 -22.55 12.92
C PRO A 13 27.55 -21.17 13.23
N SER A 14 26.62 -21.13 14.18
CA SER A 14 25.99 -19.89 14.59
C SER A 14 26.99 -18.98 15.29
N ARG A 15 27.01 -17.69 14.94
CA ARG A 15 27.70 -16.67 15.74
C ARG A 15 26.81 -16.35 16.94
N GLY A 16 26.91 -17.16 17.99
CA GLY A 16 26.03 -17.07 19.16
C GLY A 16 24.66 -17.70 18.88
N VAL A 17 23.58 -16.99 19.24
CA VAL A 17 22.18 -17.43 19.09
C VAL A 17 21.54 -17.03 17.75
N TYR A 18 22.24 -16.27 16.92
CA TYR A 18 21.72 -15.71 15.67
C TYR A 18 22.12 -16.52 14.44
N SER A 19 21.25 -16.52 13.43
CA SER A 19 21.44 -17.19 12.15
C SER A 19 22.40 -16.39 11.26
N SER A 20 23.22 -17.07 10.46
CA SER A 20 24.08 -16.40 9.48
C SER A 20 23.37 -16.19 8.14
N ARG A 21 23.84 -15.23 7.35
CA ARG A 21 23.34 -14.97 5.99
C ARG A 21 23.45 -16.19 5.09
N GLU A 22 24.54 -16.96 5.20
CA GLU A 22 24.77 -18.16 4.42
C GLU A 22 23.74 -19.25 4.74
N LEU A 23 23.35 -19.38 6.01
CA LEU A 23 22.29 -20.30 6.42
C LEU A 23 20.93 -19.87 5.87
N VAL A 24 20.58 -18.58 5.99
CA VAL A 24 19.33 -18.03 5.46
C VAL A 24 19.26 -18.21 3.94
N LYS A 25 20.34 -17.88 3.22
CA LYS A 25 20.44 -18.10 1.77
C LYS A 25 20.31 -19.58 1.43
N LYS A 26 20.93 -20.49 2.19
CA LYS A 26 20.79 -21.93 1.98
C LYS A 26 19.33 -22.39 2.09
N VAL A 27 18.60 -21.90 3.09
CA VAL A 27 17.17 -22.22 3.22
C VAL A 27 16.38 -21.66 2.03
N SER A 28 16.63 -20.42 1.62
CA SER A 28 16.03 -19.83 0.40
C SER A 28 16.31 -20.68 -0.85
N ASP A 29 17.54 -21.13 -1.05
CA ASP A 29 17.91 -21.98 -2.18
C ASP A 29 17.20 -23.35 -2.14
N VAL A 30 16.95 -23.90 -0.95
CA VAL A 30 16.16 -25.14 -0.83
C VAL A 30 14.71 -24.92 -1.26
N ILE A 31 14.07 -23.84 -0.83
CA ILE A 31 12.71 -23.51 -1.26
C ILE A 31 12.68 -23.24 -2.77
N TRP A 32 13.56 -22.38 -3.26
CA TRP A 32 13.65 -21.99 -4.67
C TRP A 32 13.84 -23.19 -5.61
N ASN A 33 14.81 -24.05 -5.31
CA ASN A 33 15.13 -25.21 -6.15
C ASN A 33 14.05 -26.30 -6.09
N SER A 34 13.13 -26.22 -5.13
CA SER A 34 11.97 -27.12 -5.03
C SER A 34 10.79 -26.66 -5.88
N LEU A 35 10.82 -25.42 -6.41
CA LEU A 35 9.75 -24.89 -7.25
C LEU A 35 9.80 -25.46 -8.67
N SER A 36 8.62 -25.55 -9.29
CA SER A 36 8.48 -25.86 -10.71
C SER A 36 9.24 -24.85 -11.57
N ARG A 37 9.99 -25.33 -12.58
CA ARG A 37 10.83 -24.48 -13.44
C ARG A 37 10.05 -23.47 -14.28
N SER A 38 8.79 -23.76 -14.59
CA SER A 38 7.93 -22.90 -15.39
C SER A 38 6.48 -23.00 -14.92
N TYR A 39 5.94 -21.87 -14.50
CA TYR A 39 4.52 -21.66 -14.19
C TYR A 39 4.24 -20.16 -14.24
N PHE A 40 2.96 -19.81 -14.38
CA PHE A 40 2.51 -18.43 -14.28
C PHE A 40 2.62 -17.97 -12.83
N LYS A 41 3.53 -17.03 -12.56
CA LYS A 41 3.85 -16.51 -11.23
C LYS A 41 2.72 -15.68 -10.61
N ASP A 42 1.90 -15.07 -11.45
CA ASP A 42 0.76 -14.22 -11.05
C ASP A 42 -0.56 -15.03 -10.95
N ARG A 43 -0.46 -16.37 -10.92
CA ARG A 43 -1.64 -17.23 -10.84
C ARG A 43 -2.20 -17.21 -9.41
N ALA A 44 -3.51 -17.05 -9.26
CA ALA A 44 -4.18 -17.18 -7.97
C ALA A 44 -3.97 -18.57 -7.30
N HIS A 45 -4.11 -18.59 -5.97
CA HIS A 45 -4.07 -19.78 -5.11
C HIS A 45 -2.72 -20.51 -5.00
N ILE A 46 -1.61 -19.84 -5.31
CA ILE A 46 -0.27 -20.40 -5.13
C ILE A 46 0.53 -19.80 -3.96
N GLN A 47 -0.06 -18.96 -3.12
CA GLN A 47 0.58 -18.29 -1.98
C GLN A 47 0.94 -19.21 -0.79
N SER A 48 0.33 -20.39 -0.70
CA SER A 48 0.36 -21.21 0.52
C SER A 48 1.37 -22.36 0.51
N LEU A 49 1.77 -22.83 1.70
CA LEU A 49 2.55 -24.06 1.83
C LEU A 49 1.82 -25.30 1.27
N PHE A 50 0.49 -25.28 1.21
CA PHE A 50 -0.27 -26.33 0.54
C PHE A 50 0.07 -26.38 -0.96
N SER A 51 0.06 -25.23 -1.63
CA SER A 51 0.48 -25.13 -3.05
C SER A 51 1.93 -25.57 -3.23
N PHE A 52 2.82 -25.17 -2.32
CA PHE A 52 4.22 -25.57 -2.37
C PHE A 52 4.40 -27.10 -2.28
N ILE A 53 3.75 -27.76 -1.31
CA ILE A 53 3.94 -29.19 -1.08
C ILE A 53 3.21 -30.04 -2.13
N THR A 54 2.03 -29.62 -2.57
CA THR A 54 1.20 -30.42 -3.50
C THR A 54 1.48 -30.13 -4.97
N GLY A 55 1.89 -28.90 -5.29
CA GLY A 55 2.02 -28.43 -6.66
C GLY A 55 3.35 -27.75 -6.99
N THR A 56 4.28 -27.65 -6.03
CA THR A 56 5.61 -27.03 -6.16
C THR A 56 5.57 -25.62 -6.79
N LYS A 57 4.54 -24.85 -6.47
CA LYS A 57 4.34 -23.48 -6.98
C LYS A 57 4.14 -22.53 -5.82
N LEU A 58 4.79 -21.38 -5.90
CA LEU A 58 4.64 -20.27 -4.98
C LEU A 58 4.60 -18.96 -5.77
N ASP A 59 3.86 -17.96 -5.31
CA ASP A 59 4.05 -16.59 -5.78
C ASP A 59 5.23 -15.95 -5.04
N SER A 60 5.55 -14.68 -5.35
CA SER A 60 6.73 -14.02 -4.80
C SER A 60 6.72 -13.99 -3.26
N SER A 61 5.65 -13.46 -2.66
CA SER A 61 5.53 -13.35 -1.20
C SER A 61 5.38 -14.72 -0.53
N GLY A 62 4.73 -15.69 -1.18
CA GLY A 62 4.63 -17.07 -0.74
C GLY A 62 6.00 -17.75 -0.60
N VAL A 63 6.97 -17.44 -1.47
CA VAL A 63 8.36 -17.91 -1.32
C VAL A 63 9.00 -17.34 -0.05
N ALA A 64 8.89 -16.03 0.18
CA ALA A 64 9.45 -15.41 1.38
C ALA A 64 8.84 -15.99 2.66
N PHE A 65 7.51 -16.17 2.68
CA PHE A 65 6.82 -16.85 3.78
C PHE A 65 7.30 -18.29 3.97
N ALA A 66 7.45 -19.06 2.90
CA ALA A 66 7.93 -20.45 2.97
C ALA A 66 9.36 -20.55 3.52
N VAL A 67 10.22 -19.58 3.23
CA VAL A 67 11.57 -19.48 3.82
C VAL A 67 11.49 -19.26 5.33
N VAL A 68 10.65 -18.33 5.79
CA VAL A 68 10.46 -18.08 7.24
C VAL A 68 9.91 -19.33 7.94
N ALA A 69 8.91 -20.00 7.35
CA ALA A 69 8.37 -21.25 7.88
C ALA A 69 9.42 -22.37 7.94
N ALA A 70 10.26 -22.50 6.92
CA ALA A 70 11.36 -23.47 6.90
C ALA A 70 12.42 -23.17 7.98
N CYS A 71 12.77 -21.90 8.17
CA CYS A 71 13.64 -21.44 9.25
C CYS A 71 13.04 -21.76 10.63
N GLN A 72 11.74 -21.55 10.82
CA GLN A 72 11.05 -21.91 12.06
C GLN A 72 11.12 -23.43 12.34
N VAL A 73 10.93 -24.27 11.32
CA VAL A 73 11.06 -25.74 11.44
C VAL A 73 12.46 -26.21 11.83
N LEU A 74 13.48 -25.44 11.43
CA LEU A 74 14.88 -25.65 11.79
C LEU A 74 15.25 -25.08 13.17
N GLY A 75 14.33 -24.34 13.82
CA GLY A 75 14.53 -23.71 15.12
C GLY A 75 15.26 -22.36 15.05
N LEU A 76 15.31 -21.73 13.88
CA LEU A 76 15.92 -20.41 13.67
C LEU A 76 14.92 -19.34 14.07
N ARG A 77 14.97 -18.92 15.34
CA ARG A 77 13.95 -18.06 15.94
C ARG A 77 14.07 -16.60 15.53
N ASP A 78 15.27 -16.17 15.13
CA ASP A 78 15.61 -14.81 14.77
C ASP A 78 15.22 -14.43 13.33
N VAL A 79 14.95 -15.42 12.47
CA VAL A 79 14.56 -15.16 11.07
C VAL A 79 13.08 -14.84 10.99
N HIS A 80 12.75 -13.64 10.54
CA HIS A 80 11.41 -13.11 10.48
C HIS A 80 11.10 -12.52 9.11
N LEU A 81 9.82 -12.41 8.79
CA LEU A 81 9.38 -11.82 7.55
C LEU A 81 9.48 -10.29 7.59
N ALA A 82 9.89 -9.71 6.47
CA ALA A 82 9.77 -8.28 6.22
C ALA A 82 8.89 -8.03 5.00
N LEU A 83 8.03 -7.02 5.08
CA LEU A 83 7.05 -6.68 4.05
C LEU A 83 7.07 -5.20 3.78
N SER A 84 7.22 -4.83 2.51
CA SER A 84 6.75 -3.53 2.02
C SER A 84 5.29 -3.64 1.55
N GLU A 85 4.85 -2.66 0.80
CA GLU A 85 3.51 -2.65 0.19
C GLU A 85 3.41 -3.55 -1.05
N ASP A 86 4.54 -3.96 -1.67
CA ASP A 86 4.55 -4.80 -2.89
C ASP A 86 5.69 -5.85 -2.94
N HIS A 87 6.48 -5.98 -1.87
CA HIS A 87 7.58 -6.96 -1.83
C HIS A 87 7.79 -7.57 -0.45
N ALA A 88 8.41 -8.75 -0.44
CA ALA A 88 8.67 -9.53 0.75
C ALA A 88 10.10 -10.09 0.77
N TRP A 89 10.76 -9.97 1.91
CA TRP A 89 12.08 -10.52 2.17
C TRP A 89 12.19 -10.98 3.63
N VAL A 90 13.40 -11.30 4.12
CA VAL A 90 13.58 -11.68 5.53
C VAL A 90 14.51 -10.73 6.28
N VAL A 91 14.21 -10.54 7.55
CA VAL A 91 15.10 -9.93 8.55
C VAL A 91 15.62 -11.01 9.50
N PHE A 92 16.85 -10.88 9.97
CA PHE A 92 17.48 -11.82 10.90
C PHE A 92 18.63 -11.16 11.66
N GLY A 93 19.36 -11.94 12.47
CA GLY A 93 20.48 -11.42 13.24
C GLY A 93 20.06 -10.74 14.54
N GLU A 94 21.00 -10.06 15.17
CA GLU A 94 20.74 -9.28 16.39
C GLU A 94 19.71 -8.18 16.07
N ASN A 95 18.64 -8.13 16.87
CA ASN A 95 17.52 -7.19 16.72
C ASN A 95 16.82 -7.15 15.33
N GLY A 96 17.06 -8.13 14.44
CA GLY A 96 16.52 -8.09 13.07
C GLY A 96 17.13 -6.94 12.23
N GLU A 97 18.42 -6.66 12.44
CA GLU A 97 19.16 -5.63 11.71
C GLU A 97 19.67 -6.13 10.35
N GLU A 98 19.91 -7.42 10.19
CA GLU A 98 20.27 -7.98 8.89
C GLU A 98 19.03 -8.19 8.02
N THR A 99 19.19 -7.96 6.72
CA THR A 99 18.16 -8.23 5.71
C THR A 99 18.71 -9.15 4.63
N ALA A 100 17.89 -10.04 4.08
CA ALA A 100 18.24 -10.81 2.90
C ALA A 100 17.04 -10.94 1.96
N GLU A 101 17.25 -10.61 0.69
CA GLU A 101 16.36 -10.99 -0.39
C GLU A 101 16.26 -12.52 -0.48
N VAL A 102 15.06 -13.06 -0.61
CA VAL A 102 14.84 -14.52 -0.66
C VAL A 102 13.90 -14.97 -1.78
N THR A 103 13.32 -14.01 -2.50
CA THR A 103 12.39 -14.21 -3.60
C THR A 103 12.72 -13.25 -4.75
N TRP A 104 11.93 -13.28 -5.83
CA TRP A 104 12.01 -12.33 -6.93
C TRP A 104 11.04 -11.16 -6.72
N HIS A 105 11.27 -10.05 -7.40
CA HIS A 105 10.27 -8.99 -7.57
C HIS A 105 10.08 -8.70 -9.07
N GLY A 106 8.85 -8.37 -9.46
CA GLY A 106 8.48 -8.05 -10.83
C GLY A 106 8.82 -9.13 -11.87
N LYS A 107 9.01 -8.68 -13.13
CA LYS A 107 9.28 -9.53 -14.30
C LYS A 107 10.75 -9.53 -14.74
N ALA A 108 11.60 -8.75 -14.07
CA ALA A 108 13.02 -8.60 -14.42
C ALA A 108 13.87 -9.77 -13.90
N ASN A 109 14.93 -10.11 -14.65
CA ASN A 109 15.71 -11.35 -14.52
C ASN A 109 16.88 -11.29 -13.51
N GLU A 110 17.00 -10.24 -12.69
CA GLU A 110 18.12 -10.14 -11.74
C GLU A 110 17.79 -10.85 -10.42
N ASP A 111 18.43 -12.00 -10.20
CA ASP A 111 18.34 -12.73 -8.94
C ASP A 111 19.12 -11.99 -7.84
N ARG A 112 18.40 -11.17 -7.05
CA ARG A 112 18.97 -10.46 -5.90
C ARG A 112 19.04 -11.33 -4.63
N ARG A 113 18.65 -12.61 -4.66
CA ARG A 113 18.54 -13.45 -3.45
C ARG A 113 19.88 -13.56 -2.69
N GLY A 114 19.83 -13.23 -1.41
CA GLY A 114 20.95 -13.20 -0.48
C GLY A 114 21.56 -11.81 -0.28
N GLN A 115 21.24 -10.84 -1.15
CA GLN A 115 21.68 -9.45 -1.00
C GLN A 115 20.87 -8.71 0.08
N THR A 116 21.42 -7.61 0.58
CA THR A 116 20.72 -6.69 1.50
C THR A 116 19.78 -5.77 0.72
N VAL A 117 18.74 -5.25 1.38
CA VAL A 117 17.82 -4.25 0.81
C VAL A 117 18.32 -2.80 0.94
N THR A 118 19.53 -2.59 1.48
CA THR A 118 20.08 -1.26 1.78
C THR A 118 20.15 -0.34 0.54
N ALA A 119 20.44 -0.89 -0.65
CA ALA A 119 20.49 -0.10 -1.88
C ALA A 119 19.11 0.49 -2.21
N GLY A 120 18.06 -0.34 -2.14
CA GLY A 120 16.66 0.07 -2.34
C GLY A 120 16.17 1.11 -1.32
N VAL A 121 16.59 0.95 -0.07
CA VAL A 121 16.30 1.95 0.97
C VAL A 121 17.02 3.28 0.68
N ALA A 122 18.28 3.23 0.23
CA ALA A 122 19.10 4.41 -0.03
C ALA A 122 18.66 5.19 -1.28
N GLU A 123 18.15 4.51 -2.31
CA GLU A 123 17.57 5.15 -3.50
C GLU A 123 16.19 5.78 -3.22
N ARG A 124 15.61 5.53 -2.05
CA ARG A 124 14.26 5.99 -1.66
C ARG A 124 13.17 5.49 -2.59
N SER A 125 13.25 4.24 -3.05
CA SER A 125 12.18 3.61 -3.82
C SER A 125 11.01 3.22 -2.93
N TRP A 126 9.81 3.26 -3.49
CA TRP A 126 8.59 2.88 -2.77
C TRP A 126 8.63 1.40 -2.36
N LEU A 127 9.20 0.55 -3.22
CA LEU A 127 9.36 -0.88 -2.99
C LEU A 127 9.97 -1.24 -1.63
N TYR A 128 10.85 -0.39 -1.09
CA TYR A 128 11.51 -0.60 0.21
C TYR A 128 11.13 0.44 1.27
N LEU A 129 10.15 1.31 0.97
CA LEU A 129 9.50 2.25 1.89
C LEU A 129 10.48 3.11 2.70
N LYS A 130 11.61 3.52 2.11
CA LYS A 130 12.70 4.25 2.80
C LYS A 130 13.17 3.61 4.13
N GLY A 131 12.97 2.29 4.27
CA GLY A 131 13.30 1.54 5.48
C GLY A 131 12.17 1.42 6.51
N SER A 132 11.01 2.04 6.28
CA SER A 132 9.81 1.97 7.13
C SER A 132 8.87 0.83 6.74
N TYR A 133 9.43 -0.28 6.28
CA TYR A 133 8.72 -1.52 6.01
C TYR A 133 8.35 -2.28 7.30
N LEU A 134 7.41 -3.22 7.21
CA LEU A 134 6.98 -4.04 8.34
C LEU A 134 8.09 -5.05 8.67
N LYS A 135 8.57 -5.03 9.91
CA LYS A 135 9.38 -6.11 10.49
C LYS A 135 8.47 -6.99 11.32
N CYS A 136 8.04 -8.12 10.76
CA CYS A 136 7.01 -8.96 11.37
C CYS A 136 7.56 -9.71 12.60
N ASP A 137 6.70 -9.91 13.59
CA ASP A 137 6.85 -11.01 14.54
C ASP A 137 6.04 -12.24 14.05
N ARG A 138 5.99 -13.32 14.85
CA ARG A 138 5.21 -14.52 14.49
C ARG A 138 3.71 -14.28 14.37
N LYS A 139 3.18 -13.26 15.03
CA LYS A 139 1.74 -12.94 15.02
C LYS A 139 1.39 -12.14 13.77
N MET A 140 2.25 -11.22 13.36
CA MET A 140 2.15 -10.52 12.08
C MET A 140 2.37 -11.46 10.88
N GLU A 141 3.26 -12.44 10.99
CA GLU A 141 3.40 -13.49 9.96
C GLU A 141 2.12 -14.33 9.82
N ALA A 142 1.41 -14.59 10.92
CA ALA A 142 0.10 -15.22 10.88
C ALA A 142 -0.95 -14.30 10.24
N ALA A 143 -0.90 -12.99 10.54
CA ALA A 143 -1.77 -12.01 9.90
C ALA A 143 -1.56 -11.94 8.37
N LEU A 144 -0.30 -12.02 7.89
CA LEU A 144 -0.03 -12.10 6.46
C LEU A 144 -0.72 -13.32 5.84
N MET A 145 -0.61 -14.50 6.45
CA MET A 145 -1.26 -15.71 5.90
C MET A 145 -2.77 -15.53 5.77
N VAL A 146 -3.39 -14.83 6.72
CA VAL A 146 -4.82 -14.53 6.70
C VAL A 146 -5.14 -13.51 5.60
N CYS A 147 -4.38 -12.41 5.49
CA CYS A 147 -4.53 -11.44 4.41
C CYS A 147 -4.30 -12.06 3.03
N ALA A 148 -3.43 -13.07 2.93
CA ALA A 148 -3.12 -13.78 1.70
C ALA A 148 -4.18 -14.82 1.31
N ILE A 149 -5.22 -15.07 2.13
CA ILE A 149 -6.39 -15.85 1.68
C ILE A 149 -6.97 -15.13 0.46
N ASN A 150 -7.10 -15.87 -0.64
CA ASN A 150 -7.68 -15.35 -1.89
C ASN A 150 -9.06 -16.01 -2.08
N PRO A 151 -10.16 -15.26 -1.88
CA PRO A 151 -11.52 -15.76 -2.05
C PRO A 151 -11.96 -15.96 -3.49
N SER A 152 -11.28 -15.35 -4.47
CA SER A 152 -11.67 -15.37 -5.88
C SER A 152 -11.70 -16.78 -6.44
N ILE A 153 -12.83 -17.16 -7.04
CA ILE A 153 -12.99 -18.41 -7.81
C ILE A 153 -12.66 -18.11 -9.28
N ASP A 154 -13.16 -16.98 -9.77
CA ASP A 154 -12.88 -16.42 -11.09
C ASP A 154 -12.98 -14.88 -11.03
N HIS A 155 -12.96 -14.21 -12.20
CA HIS A 155 -12.90 -12.74 -12.28
C HIS A 155 -14.19 -12.04 -11.81
N HIS A 156 -15.27 -12.78 -11.58
CA HIS A 156 -16.59 -12.22 -11.25
C HIS A 156 -17.21 -12.87 -10.01
N THR A 157 -16.55 -13.87 -9.42
CA THR A 157 -17.13 -14.70 -8.37
C THR A 157 -16.12 -14.94 -7.25
N ASP A 158 -16.54 -14.64 -6.02
CA ASP A 158 -15.78 -14.94 -4.79
C ASP A 158 -16.48 -16.05 -3.98
N SER A 159 -15.67 -16.84 -3.26
CA SER A 159 -16.17 -17.78 -2.25
C SER A 159 -16.55 -17.03 -0.98
N VAL A 160 -17.85 -17.05 -0.67
CA VAL A 160 -18.41 -16.49 0.56
C VAL A 160 -17.80 -17.13 1.80
N GLU A 161 -17.50 -18.44 1.75
CA GLU A 161 -16.88 -19.15 2.86
C GLU A 161 -15.46 -18.64 3.14
N LEU A 162 -14.67 -18.36 2.10
CA LEU A 162 -13.31 -17.82 2.26
C LEU A 162 -13.32 -16.36 2.72
N LEU A 163 -14.24 -15.54 2.22
CA LEU A 163 -14.46 -14.18 2.71
C LEU A 163 -14.75 -14.17 4.21
N ARG A 164 -15.73 -14.97 4.65
CA ARG A 164 -16.10 -15.10 6.06
C ARG A 164 -14.98 -15.67 6.92
N LEU A 165 -14.23 -16.64 6.42
CA LEU A 165 -13.08 -17.19 7.14
C LEU A 165 -12.01 -16.12 7.34
N GLN A 166 -11.68 -15.37 6.29
CA GLN A 166 -10.69 -14.29 6.33
C GLN A 166 -11.12 -13.20 7.31
N GLN A 167 -12.37 -12.74 7.23
CA GLN A 167 -12.93 -11.72 8.12
C GLN A 167 -12.89 -12.14 9.59
N HIS A 168 -13.35 -13.35 9.93
CA HIS A 168 -13.30 -13.84 11.32
C HIS A 168 -11.87 -13.96 11.85
N LEU A 169 -10.92 -14.43 11.04
CA LEU A 169 -9.52 -14.56 11.45
C LEU A 169 -8.85 -13.18 11.62
N LEU A 170 -9.18 -12.20 10.77
CA LEU A 170 -8.72 -10.82 10.92
C LEU A 170 -9.29 -10.19 12.19
N TRP A 171 -10.56 -10.40 12.51
CA TRP A 171 -11.13 -9.97 13.79
C TRP A 171 -10.45 -10.59 15.01
N LEU A 172 -10.16 -11.89 14.96
CA LEU A 172 -9.40 -12.56 16.02
C LEU A 172 -8.01 -11.90 16.21
N LEU A 173 -7.31 -11.62 15.12
CA LEU A 173 -6.01 -10.96 15.16
C LEU A 173 -6.12 -9.51 15.64
N TYR A 174 -7.20 -8.80 15.27
CA TYR A 174 -7.50 -7.45 15.71
C TYR A 174 -7.70 -7.42 17.24
N ASP A 175 -8.54 -8.29 17.77
CA ASP A 175 -8.87 -8.36 19.20
C ASP A 175 -7.65 -8.72 20.06
N LEU A 176 -6.74 -9.53 19.51
CA LEU A 176 -5.46 -9.86 20.15
C LEU A 176 -4.39 -8.76 20.00
N GLY A 177 -4.71 -7.65 19.33
CA GLY A 177 -3.82 -6.51 19.10
C GLY A 177 -2.71 -6.78 18.07
N HIS A 178 -2.83 -7.85 17.28
CA HIS A 178 -1.81 -8.27 16.31
C HIS A 178 -1.87 -7.48 14.99
N LEU A 179 -2.97 -6.76 14.73
CA LEU A 179 -3.08 -5.87 13.56
C LEU A 179 -2.61 -4.43 13.84
N LYS A 180 -2.29 -4.09 15.09
CA LYS A 180 -1.93 -2.72 15.51
C LYS A 180 -0.79 -2.09 14.70
N LYS A 181 0.13 -2.91 14.20
CA LYS A 181 1.28 -2.50 13.39
C LYS A 181 1.17 -2.98 11.94
N TYR A 182 -0.03 -3.31 11.46
CA TYR A 182 -0.22 -3.84 10.11
C TYR A 182 -1.29 -3.03 9.36
N PRO A 183 -0.93 -1.88 8.76
CA PRO A 183 -1.87 -0.99 8.09
C PRO A 183 -2.70 -1.68 7.00
N MET A 184 -2.08 -2.44 6.09
CA MET A 184 -2.80 -3.12 5.01
C MET A 184 -3.78 -4.19 5.51
N ALA A 185 -3.50 -4.85 6.63
CA ALA A 185 -4.43 -5.82 7.23
C ALA A 185 -5.67 -5.15 7.81
N LEU A 186 -5.52 -3.94 8.36
CA LEU A 186 -6.66 -3.11 8.80
C LEU A 186 -7.50 -2.64 7.61
N GLY A 187 -6.86 -2.25 6.50
CA GLY A 187 -7.53 -1.92 5.24
C GLY A 187 -8.33 -3.09 4.67
N ASN A 188 -7.72 -4.29 4.62
CA ASN A 188 -8.40 -5.52 4.19
C ASN A 188 -9.61 -5.85 5.08
N LEU A 189 -9.47 -5.75 6.41
CA LEU A 189 -10.60 -5.95 7.32
C LEU A 189 -11.72 -4.91 7.09
N ALA A 190 -11.37 -3.66 6.81
CA ALA A 190 -12.34 -2.62 6.50
C ALA A 190 -13.12 -2.91 5.21
N ASP A 191 -12.44 -3.35 4.14
CA ASP A 191 -13.10 -3.75 2.89
C ASP A 191 -14.08 -4.93 3.11
N LEU A 192 -13.70 -5.92 3.94
CA LEU A 192 -14.58 -7.04 4.30
C LEU A 192 -15.81 -6.59 5.12
N GLU A 193 -15.63 -5.64 6.04
CA GLU A 193 -16.73 -5.07 6.82
C GLU A 193 -17.65 -4.16 5.98
N GLU A 194 -17.14 -3.54 4.91
CA GLU A 194 -17.99 -2.82 3.95
C GLU A 194 -18.88 -3.82 3.18
N LEU A 195 -18.32 -4.98 2.82
CA LEU A 195 -19.02 -6.02 2.06
C LEU A 195 -20.10 -6.74 2.88
N GLU A 196 -19.75 -7.24 4.08
CA GLU A 196 -20.68 -7.94 4.98
C GLU A 196 -20.39 -7.49 6.44
N PRO A 197 -21.04 -6.41 6.93
CA PRO A 197 -20.79 -5.89 8.28
C PRO A 197 -21.07 -6.91 9.38
N THR A 198 -20.17 -7.00 10.36
CA THR A 198 -20.35 -7.86 11.53
C THR A 198 -21.02 -7.11 12.67
N GLU A 199 -22.08 -7.68 13.26
CA GLU A 199 -22.81 -7.04 14.36
C GLU A 199 -21.88 -6.74 15.56
N GLY A 200 -21.93 -5.50 16.06
CA GLY A 200 -21.13 -5.04 17.20
C GLY A 200 -19.68 -4.71 16.88
N ARG A 201 -19.25 -4.80 15.61
CA ARG A 201 -17.91 -4.40 15.18
C ARG A 201 -17.84 -2.92 14.75
N PRO A 202 -16.64 -2.30 14.80
CA PRO A 202 -16.39 -0.97 14.27
C PRO A 202 -16.84 -0.80 12.81
N HIS A 203 -17.27 0.41 12.48
CA HIS A 203 -17.59 0.78 11.10
C HIS A 203 -16.31 0.78 10.21
N PRO A 204 -16.39 0.44 8.90
CA PRO A 204 -15.23 0.41 8.00
C PRO A 204 -14.35 1.67 8.05
N LEU A 205 -14.97 2.86 8.07
CA LEU A 205 -14.25 4.14 8.22
C LEU A 205 -13.33 4.19 9.45
N THR A 206 -13.77 3.63 10.59
CA THR A 206 -12.92 3.56 11.79
C THR A 206 -11.67 2.74 11.52
N LEU A 207 -11.81 1.60 10.83
CA LEU A 207 -10.69 0.71 10.50
C LEU A 207 -9.73 1.32 9.48
N TYR A 208 -10.23 2.01 8.43
CA TYR A 208 -9.36 2.74 7.49
C TYR A 208 -8.56 3.85 8.18
N HIS A 209 -9.20 4.62 9.08
CA HIS A 209 -8.49 5.63 9.88
C HIS A 209 -7.48 4.99 10.85
N GLU A 210 -7.79 3.85 11.46
CA GLU A 210 -6.82 3.09 12.26
C GLU A 210 -5.63 2.60 11.42
N ALA A 211 -5.84 2.23 10.16
CA ALA A 211 -4.76 1.87 9.23
C ALA A 211 -3.81 3.05 9.00
N ILE A 212 -4.36 4.25 8.76
CA ILE A 212 -3.59 5.49 8.59
C ILE A 212 -2.83 5.84 9.89
N GLU A 213 -3.49 5.75 11.04
CA GLU A 213 -2.84 6.03 12.33
C GLU A 213 -1.75 5.01 12.67
N SER A 214 -1.91 3.75 12.27
CA SER A 214 -0.85 2.74 12.33
C SER A 214 0.35 3.13 11.46
N ALA A 215 0.11 3.55 10.21
CA ALA A 215 1.16 4.02 9.29
C ALA A 215 1.92 5.23 9.86
N LYS A 216 1.21 6.24 10.38
CA LYS A 216 1.82 7.41 11.02
C LYS A 216 2.66 7.02 12.23
N ARG A 217 2.09 6.21 13.13
CA ARG A 217 2.68 5.91 14.43
C ARG A 217 3.90 5.00 14.34
N TYR A 218 3.86 4.00 13.45
CA TYR A 218 4.88 2.95 13.40
C TYR A 218 5.81 3.05 12.20
N TYR A 219 5.39 3.76 11.15
CA TYR A 219 6.06 3.77 9.86
C TYR A 219 6.22 5.18 9.29
N ARG A 220 6.29 6.19 10.17
CA ARG A 220 6.58 7.60 9.81
C ARG A 220 5.68 8.19 8.74
N ASN A 221 4.47 7.66 8.58
CA ASN A 221 3.55 8.02 7.50
C ASN A 221 4.12 7.80 6.10
N GLU A 222 4.93 6.76 5.92
CA GLU A 222 5.61 6.44 4.66
C GLU A 222 4.87 5.36 3.84
N HIS A 223 3.62 5.03 4.19
CA HIS A 223 2.79 4.01 3.52
C HIS A 223 1.67 4.69 2.73
N ILE A 224 1.37 4.17 1.54
CA ILE A 224 0.45 4.81 0.58
C ILE A 224 -0.91 4.12 0.58
N TYR A 225 -0.95 2.78 0.63
CA TYR A 225 -2.21 2.04 0.55
C TYR A 225 -3.23 2.38 1.64
N PRO A 226 -2.87 2.74 2.89
CA PRO A 226 -3.86 3.19 3.88
C PRO A 226 -4.72 4.36 3.39
N TYR A 227 -4.14 5.28 2.62
CA TYR A 227 -4.88 6.41 2.03
C TYR A 227 -5.64 5.99 0.77
N VAL A 228 -5.09 5.09 -0.04
CA VAL A 228 -5.76 4.56 -1.24
C VAL A 228 -7.00 3.74 -0.88
N TYR A 229 -6.93 2.91 0.18
CA TYR A 229 -8.06 2.18 0.72
C TYR A 229 -9.19 3.12 1.14
N LEU A 230 -8.87 4.15 1.92
CA LEU A 230 -9.85 5.15 2.37
C LEU A 230 -10.46 5.91 1.19
N ALA A 231 -9.64 6.33 0.22
CA ALA A 231 -10.11 7.01 -0.98
C ALA A 231 -11.06 6.12 -1.80
N SER A 232 -10.75 4.83 -1.92
CA SER A 232 -11.57 3.85 -2.62
C SER A 232 -12.93 3.64 -1.96
N TYR A 233 -12.97 3.57 -0.63
CA TYR A 233 -14.23 3.56 0.13
C TYR A 233 -15.08 4.79 -0.18
N TYR A 234 -14.49 5.99 -0.08
CA TYR A 234 -15.22 7.22 -0.38
C TYR A 234 -15.69 7.29 -1.84
N CYS A 235 -14.88 6.82 -2.78
CA CYS A 235 -15.22 6.76 -4.19
C CYS A 235 -16.42 5.82 -4.44
N ARG A 236 -16.43 4.61 -3.86
CA ARG A 236 -17.56 3.67 -3.96
C ARG A 236 -18.85 4.27 -3.41
N ASN A 237 -18.75 5.03 -2.32
CA ASN A 237 -19.88 5.66 -1.63
C ASN A 237 -20.20 7.08 -2.15
N LYS A 238 -19.59 7.51 -3.27
CA LYS A 238 -19.83 8.82 -3.92
C LYS A 238 -19.54 10.04 -3.03
N HIS A 239 -18.67 9.89 -2.05
CA HIS A 239 -18.15 10.97 -1.20
C HIS A 239 -16.93 11.60 -1.87
N VAL A 240 -17.17 12.45 -2.87
CA VAL A 240 -16.11 12.85 -3.81
C VAL A 240 -15.07 13.76 -3.18
N LYS A 241 -15.47 14.67 -2.29
CA LYS A 241 -14.56 15.56 -1.60
C LYS A 241 -13.55 14.78 -0.78
N GLU A 242 -14.04 13.83 0.01
CA GLU A 242 -13.24 12.98 0.88
C GLU A 242 -12.36 12.00 0.09
N ALA A 243 -12.82 11.52 -1.07
CA ALA A 243 -12.01 10.71 -1.98
C ALA A 243 -10.82 11.53 -2.55
N LEU A 244 -11.09 12.73 -3.06
CA LEU A 244 -10.05 13.64 -3.58
C LEU A 244 -9.07 14.05 -2.47
N ASP A 245 -9.57 14.34 -1.27
CA ASP A 245 -8.71 14.63 -0.12
C ASP A 245 -7.79 13.44 0.21
N SER A 246 -8.33 12.23 0.24
CA SER A 246 -7.59 11.01 0.56
C SER A 246 -6.52 10.69 -0.51
N TRP A 247 -6.85 10.82 -1.80
CA TRP A 247 -5.85 10.72 -2.87
C TRP A 247 -4.79 11.83 -2.79
N GLY A 248 -5.18 13.06 -2.44
CA GLY A 248 -4.24 14.14 -2.18
C GLY A 248 -3.25 13.81 -1.06
N HIS A 249 -3.71 13.14 0.01
CA HIS A 249 -2.82 12.64 1.07
C HIS A 249 -1.90 11.50 0.58
N ALA A 250 -2.41 10.57 -0.23
CA ALA A 250 -1.58 9.53 -0.86
C ALA A 250 -0.45 10.16 -1.71
N ALA A 251 -0.78 11.19 -2.51
CA ALA A 251 0.19 11.95 -3.29
C ALA A 251 1.19 12.73 -2.40
N THR A 252 0.72 13.24 -1.25
CA THR A 252 1.59 13.90 -0.27
C THR A 252 2.60 12.92 0.35
N VAL A 253 2.30 11.62 0.42
CA VAL A 253 3.25 10.60 0.87
C VAL A 253 4.23 10.23 -0.25
N ILE A 254 3.75 9.99 -1.48
CA ILE A 254 4.61 9.55 -2.59
C ILE A 254 5.63 10.62 -3.02
N GLN A 255 5.33 11.91 -2.83
CA GLN A 255 6.23 13.01 -3.21
C GLN A 255 7.63 12.93 -2.57
N GLU A 256 7.75 12.20 -1.45
CA GLU A 256 9.01 12.03 -0.72
C GLU A 256 9.83 10.82 -1.19
N TYR A 257 9.36 10.11 -2.21
CA TYR A 257 10.03 8.97 -2.82
C TYR A 257 10.72 9.38 -4.12
N ASN A 258 11.62 8.53 -4.61
CA ASN A 258 12.09 8.58 -5.99
C ASN A 258 11.47 7.40 -6.73
N TYR A 259 10.82 7.65 -7.86
CA TYR A 259 10.33 6.62 -8.75
C TYR A 259 11.49 5.79 -9.33
N CYS A 260 11.41 4.49 -9.07
CA CYS A 260 12.28 3.47 -9.62
C CYS A 260 11.47 2.51 -10.49
N ARG A 261 12.13 1.83 -11.44
CA ARG A 261 11.47 0.91 -12.38
C ARG A 261 10.69 -0.23 -11.69
N GLU A 262 11.10 -0.62 -10.49
CA GLU A 262 10.43 -1.68 -9.72
C GLU A 262 9.20 -1.16 -8.95
N ASP A 263 8.94 0.14 -8.94
CA ASP A 263 7.73 0.75 -8.35
C ASP A 263 6.55 0.75 -9.35
N GLU A 264 6.54 -0.18 -10.33
CA GLU A 264 5.56 -0.21 -11.42
C GLU A 264 4.11 -0.35 -10.91
N GLU A 265 3.89 -1.09 -9.83
CA GLU A 265 2.55 -1.32 -9.29
C GLU A 265 1.94 -0.05 -8.69
N ILE A 266 2.70 0.72 -7.90
CA ILE A 266 2.18 2.00 -7.39
C ILE A 266 2.06 3.06 -8.49
N TYR A 267 2.93 3.03 -9.51
CA TYR A 267 2.77 3.86 -10.70
C TYR A 267 1.44 3.60 -11.41
N LYS A 268 1.08 2.33 -11.64
CA LYS A 268 -0.20 1.95 -12.26
C LYS A 268 -1.38 2.43 -11.43
N GLU A 269 -1.31 2.29 -10.11
CA GLU A 269 -2.37 2.75 -9.20
C GLU A 269 -2.62 4.26 -9.36
N PHE A 270 -1.56 5.10 -9.27
CA PHE A 270 -1.69 6.54 -9.48
C PHE A 270 -2.14 6.88 -10.91
N PHE A 271 -1.68 6.13 -11.90
CA PHE A 271 -2.08 6.30 -13.29
C PHE A 271 -3.58 6.03 -13.48
N ASP A 272 -4.10 4.93 -12.95
CA ASP A 272 -5.51 4.56 -13.04
C ASP A 272 -6.40 5.54 -12.26
N ILE A 273 -5.96 5.96 -11.07
CA ILE A 273 -6.64 7.01 -10.30
C ILE A 273 -6.75 8.31 -11.11
N ALA A 274 -5.65 8.77 -11.71
CA ALA A 274 -5.60 10.06 -12.41
C ALA A 274 -6.28 10.04 -13.79
N ASN A 275 -6.25 8.89 -14.49
CA ASN A 275 -6.64 8.80 -15.90
C ASN A 275 -7.96 8.04 -16.13
N ASP A 276 -8.47 7.33 -15.13
CA ASP A 276 -9.75 6.62 -15.24
C ASP A 276 -10.71 7.00 -14.09
N ILE A 277 -10.29 6.80 -12.83
CA ILE A 277 -11.19 6.92 -11.68
C ILE A 277 -11.63 8.37 -11.46
N ILE A 278 -10.70 9.32 -11.30
CA ILE A 278 -11.02 10.74 -11.09
C ILE A 278 -11.81 11.32 -12.27
N PRO A 279 -11.42 11.12 -13.54
CA PRO A 279 -12.19 11.60 -14.68
C PRO A 279 -13.63 11.06 -14.72
N ASN A 280 -13.83 9.77 -14.45
CA ASN A 280 -15.17 9.19 -14.41
C ASN A 280 -16.01 9.74 -13.26
N LEU A 281 -15.42 9.87 -12.07
CA LEU A 281 -16.09 10.43 -10.89
C LEU A 281 -16.54 11.88 -11.15
N ILE A 282 -15.65 12.71 -11.71
CA ILE A 282 -15.94 14.09 -12.09
C ILE A 282 -17.03 14.17 -13.17
N LYS A 283 -16.98 13.27 -14.16
CA LYS A 283 -17.98 13.23 -15.23
C LYS A 283 -19.37 12.88 -14.70
N GLU A 284 -19.47 11.90 -13.81
CA GLU A 284 -20.74 11.53 -13.16
C GLU A 284 -21.33 12.71 -12.36
N MET A 285 -20.49 13.43 -11.63
CA MET A 285 -20.92 14.63 -10.89
C MET A 285 -21.42 15.76 -11.80
N ALA A 286 -20.76 15.98 -12.92
CA ALA A 286 -21.17 16.99 -13.89
C ALA A 286 -22.56 16.66 -14.45
N SER A 287 -22.81 15.40 -14.84
CA SER A 287 -24.12 14.95 -15.30
C SER A 287 -25.20 15.12 -14.23
N ALA A 288 -24.90 14.77 -12.96
CA ALA A 288 -25.85 14.92 -11.86
C ALA A 288 -26.22 16.38 -11.58
N ALA A 289 -25.27 17.31 -11.74
CA ALA A 289 -25.52 18.75 -11.58
C ALA A 289 -26.40 19.31 -12.72
N GLU A 290 -26.21 18.84 -13.95
CA GLU A 290 -27.03 19.23 -15.11
C GLU A 290 -28.48 18.76 -14.95
N GLU A 291 -28.69 17.53 -14.46
CA GLU A 291 -30.03 16.99 -14.16
C GLU A 291 -30.76 17.79 -13.07
N GLN A 292 -30.07 18.18 -12.00
CA GLN A 292 -30.67 18.98 -10.92
C GLN A 292 -31.03 20.40 -11.37
N SER A 293 -30.25 21.00 -12.28
CA SER A 293 -30.53 22.33 -12.81
C SER A 293 -31.70 22.38 -13.80
N SER A 294 -32.08 21.23 -14.38
CA SER A 294 -33.18 21.11 -15.35
C SER A 294 -34.52 20.72 -14.73
N SER A 295 -34.55 20.26 -13.48
CA SER A 295 -35.79 20.09 -12.71
C SER A 295 -36.26 21.41 -12.09
N GLU A 296 -37.31 22.03 -12.65
CA GLU A 296 -37.96 23.28 -12.20
C GLU A 296 -38.70 23.17 -10.83
N SER A 297 -38.14 22.49 -9.83
CA SER A 297 -38.65 22.52 -8.45
C SER A 297 -37.68 23.29 -7.56
N GLY A 298 -37.88 24.61 -7.48
CA GLY A 298 -37.07 25.58 -6.76
C GLY A 298 -37.13 25.51 -5.23
N GLU A 299 -37.08 24.33 -4.63
CA GLU A 299 -36.96 24.18 -3.18
C GLU A 299 -35.93 23.09 -2.83
N GLY A 300 -34.72 23.55 -2.48
CA GLY A 300 -33.67 22.70 -1.93
C GLY A 300 -32.28 23.17 -2.31
N GLN A 301 -31.66 24.02 -1.49
CA GLN A 301 -30.19 24.05 -1.40
C GLN A 301 -29.74 22.68 -0.89
N GLY A 302 -29.62 21.71 -1.79
CA GLY A 302 -28.84 20.51 -1.55
C GLY A 302 -27.37 20.89 -1.31
N PRO A 303 -26.57 20.04 -0.66
CA PRO A 303 -25.13 20.26 -0.55
C PRO A 303 -24.58 20.58 -1.94
N GLY A 304 -23.86 21.70 -2.07
CA GLY A 304 -23.31 22.14 -3.35
C GLY A 304 -22.52 21.00 -4.00
N SER A 305 -22.68 20.83 -5.31
CA SER A 305 -21.88 19.86 -6.09
C SER A 305 -20.40 20.04 -5.77
N ALA A 306 -19.63 18.96 -5.63
CA ALA A 306 -18.19 19.04 -5.37
C ALA A 306 -17.42 19.85 -6.44
N LEU A 307 -17.99 19.98 -7.65
CA LEU A 307 -17.45 20.84 -8.72
C LEU A 307 -17.62 22.34 -8.46
N GLN A 308 -18.46 22.71 -7.50
CA GLN A 308 -18.65 24.08 -7.00
C GLN A 308 -17.89 24.33 -5.69
N ASP A 309 -17.24 23.31 -5.13
CA ASP A 309 -16.42 23.42 -3.91
C ASP A 309 -14.95 23.68 -4.28
N PRO A 310 -14.38 24.85 -3.95
CA PRO A 310 -12.97 25.14 -4.23
C PRO A 310 -12.00 24.21 -3.48
N GLU A 311 -12.39 23.62 -2.34
CA GLU A 311 -11.53 22.66 -1.63
C GLU A 311 -11.34 21.38 -2.44
N CYS A 312 -12.37 20.92 -3.15
CA CYS A 312 -12.24 19.76 -4.03
C CYS A 312 -11.24 20.03 -5.17
N PHE A 313 -11.25 21.26 -5.72
CA PHE A 313 -10.26 21.67 -6.71
C PHE A 313 -8.85 21.74 -6.10
N ALA A 314 -8.70 22.28 -4.88
CA ALA A 314 -7.42 22.32 -4.18
C ALA A 314 -6.87 20.90 -3.89
N HIS A 315 -7.71 19.95 -3.51
CA HIS A 315 -7.31 18.55 -3.33
C HIS A 315 -6.82 17.91 -4.64
N LEU A 316 -7.51 18.18 -5.77
CA LEU A 316 -7.07 17.73 -7.08
C LEU A 316 -5.69 18.32 -7.45
N LEU A 317 -5.47 19.61 -7.18
CA LEU A 317 -4.16 20.23 -7.42
C LEU A 317 -3.07 19.59 -6.55
N ARG A 318 -3.33 19.39 -5.25
CA ARG A 318 -2.39 18.72 -4.34
C ARG A 318 -2.07 17.29 -4.78
N PHE A 319 -3.05 16.57 -5.32
CA PHE A 319 -2.82 15.23 -5.87
C PHE A 319 -1.80 15.25 -7.02
N TYR A 320 -1.99 16.13 -8.00
CA TYR A 320 -1.03 16.25 -9.10
C TYR A 320 0.32 16.85 -8.66
N ASP A 321 0.32 17.78 -7.71
CA ASP A 321 1.54 18.37 -7.15
C ASP A 321 2.44 17.31 -6.53
N GLY A 322 1.88 16.41 -5.71
CA GLY A 322 2.64 15.31 -5.12
C GLY A 322 3.22 14.34 -6.16
N ILE A 323 2.51 14.11 -7.28
CA ILE A 323 3.01 13.28 -8.40
C ILE A 323 4.12 13.99 -9.17
N CYS A 324 3.98 15.30 -9.43
CA CYS A 324 5.05 16.11 -10.01
C CYS A 324 6.30 16.07 -9.15
N LYS A 325 6.13 16.23 -7.83
CA LYS A 325 7.24 16.22 -6.89
C LYS A 325 7.88 14.84 -6.75
N TRP A 326 7.11 13.76 -6.85
CA TRP A 326 7.63 12.39 -6.94
C TRP A 326 8.53 12.19 -8.16
N GLU A 327 8.27 12.85 -9.30
CA GLU A 327 9.13 12.79 -10.47
C GLU A 327 10.50 13.48 -10.26
N GLU A 328 10.57 14.50 -9.41
CA GLU A 328 11.80 15.25 -9.17
C GLU A 328 12.90 14.38 -8.54
N GLY A 329 14.05 14.26 -9.23
CA GLY A 329 15.17 13.44 -8.74
C GLY A 329 15.00 11.93 -9.00
N SER A 330 13.88 11.52 -9.58
CA SER A 330 13.63 10.14 -9.97
C SER A 330 14.52 9.69 -11.13
N SER A 331 14.87 8.40 -11.10
CA SER A 331 15.71 7.78 -12.13
C SER A 331 15.00 7.62 -13.47
N THR A 332 13.67 7.56 -13.43
CA THR A 332 12.78 7.36 -14.56
C THR A 332 11.68 8.41 -14.50
N PRO A 333 11.27 9.03 -15.62
CA PRO A 333 10.12 9.93 -15.64
C PRO A 333 8.83 9.22 -15.23
N VAL A 334 7.93 9.98 -14.61
CA VAL A 334 6.58 9.56 -14.19
C VAL A 334 5.56 10.12 -15.19
N LEU A 335 5.59 11.43 -15.43
CA LEU A 335 4.57 12.12 -16.23
C LEU A 335 4.91 12.04 -17.73
N HIS A 336 3.87 11.81 -18.52
CA HIS A 336 3.94 11.82 -19.98
C HIS A 336 2.62 12.29 -20.57
N VAL A 337 2.53 12.38 -21.91
CA VAL A 337 1.35 12.94 -22.62
C VAL A 337 0.00 12.28 -22.28
N GLY A 338 0.02 11.05 -21.78
CA GLY A 338 -1.19 10.35 -21.32
C GLY A 338 -1.85 11.10 -20.15
N TRP A 339 -1.05 11.46 -19.14
CA TRP A 339 -1.49 12.22 -17.96
C TRP A 339 -2.06 13.60 -18.31
N ALA A 340 -1.42 14.31 -19.23
CA ALA A 340 -1.77 15.68 -19.58
C ALA A 340 -3.22 15.80 -20.11
N THR A 341 -3.67 14.80 -20.87
CA THR A 341 -5.02 14.78 -21.44
C THR A 341 -6.08 14.78 -20.34
N PHE A 342 -5.93 13.91 -19.34
CA PHE A 342 -6.91 13.76 -18.26
C PHE A 342 -6.79 14.84 -17.19
N LEU A 343 -5.59 15.41 -16.98
CA LEU A 343 -5.41 16.61 -16.17
C LEU A 343 -6.23 17.78 -16.72
N VAL A 344 -6.09 18.09 -18.01
CA VAL A 344 -6.83 19.19 -18.66
C VAL A 344 -8.33 18.93 -18.60
N GLN A 345 -8.77 17.69 -18.88
CA GLN A 345 -10.18 17.32 -18.78
C GLN A 345 -10.73 17.53 -17.36
N SER A 346 -10.03 17.05 -16.34
CA SER A 346 -10.46 17.15 -14.94
C SER A 346 -10.51 18.60 -14.46
N ILE A 347 -9.48 19.40 -14.76
CA ILE A 347 -9.46 20.84 -14.42
C ILE A 347 -10.61 21.59 -15.11
N SER A 348 -10.89 21.28 -16.38
CA SER A 348 -11.93 21.98 -17.16
C SER A 348 -13.35 21.79 -16.64
N LYS A 349 -13.56 20.82 -15.75
CA LYS A 349 -14.87 20.53 -15.14
C LYS A 349 -15.18 21.43 -13.94
N PHE A 350 -14.18 22.10 -13.39
CA PHE A 350 -14.36 23.14 -12.40
C PHE A 350 -14.49 24.50 -13.11
N ASP A 351 -15.58 25.21 -12.83
CA ASP A 351 -15.82 26.54 -13.40
C ASP A 351 -14.68 27.50 -13.05
N GLY A 352 -14.41 28.48 -13.93
CA GLY A 352 -13.42 29.51 -13.67
C GLY A 352 -13.60 30.18 -12.31
N GLN A 353 -14.82 30.52 -11.92
CA GLN A 353 -15.11 31.19 -10.63
C GLN A 353 -14.74 30.32 -9.43
N VAL A 354 -14.91 29.00 -9.52
CA VAL A 354 -14.51 28.06 -8.46
C VAL A 354 -13.00 27.98 -8.39
N ARG A 355 -12.33 27.84 -9.54
CA ARG A 355 -10.87 27.75 -9.62
C ARG A 355 -10.17 29.01 -9.09
N HIS A 356 -10.73 30.20 -9.32
CA HIS A 356 -10.16 31.47 -8.83
C HIS A 356 -10.29 31.66 -7.31
N GLN A 357 -11.13 30.87 -6.62
CA GLN A 357 -11.24 30.92 -5.16
C GLN A 357 -10.10 30.19 -4.45
N VAL A 358 -9.35 29.33 -5.15
CA VAL A 358 -8.18 28.67 -4.58
C VAL A 358 -6.98 29.61 -4.66
N SER A 359 -6.46 30.00 -3.49
CA SER A 359 -5.23 30.77 -3.38
C SER A 359 -4.02 29.83 -3.35
N ILE A 360 -3.07 30.04 -4.26
CA ILE A 360 -1.79 29.33 -4.30
C ILE A 360 -0.74 30.31 -3.80
N SER A 361 -0.21 30.07 -2.60
CA SER A 361 0.79 30.91 -1.94
C SER A 361 2.13 30.19 -1.83
N ASP A 362 3.21 30.92 -2.02
CA ASP A 362 4.55 30.42 -1.71
C ASP A 362 4.72 30.30 -0.18
N TRP A 363 5.51 29.32 0.25
CA TRP A 363 5.75 29.08 1.68
C TRP A 363 6.60 30.18 2.35
N GLU A 364 7.34 30.98 1.57
CA GLU A 364 8.36 31.93 2.04
C GLU A 364 7.81 33.28 2.54
N THR A 365 6.52 33.58 2.39
CA THR A 365 5.95 34.92 2.67
C THR A 365 5.29 35.10 4.03
N ASN A 366 5.20 34.06 4.87
CA ASN A 366 4.45 34.13 6.14
C ASN A 366 5.28 34.44 7.40
N ASP A 367 6.62 34.54 7.32
CA ASP A 367 7.47 34.83 8.49
C ASP A 367 7.72 36.34 8.72
N ASP A 368 7.33 37.21 7.78
CA ASP A 368 7.63 38.66 7.83
C ASP A 368 6.48 39.55 8.35
N GLU A 369 5.27 39.02 8.57
CA GLU A 369 4.13 39.84 9.03
C GLU A 369 3.98 39.95 10.57
N ASP A 370 4.74 39.18 11.36
CA ASP A 370 4.65 39.19 12.84
C ASP A 370 5.67 40.11 13.54
N GLN A 371 6.45 40.94 12.83
CA GLN A 371 7.46 41.85 13.44
C GLN A 371 7.19 43.35 13.34
N HIS A 372 6.02 43.79 12.87
CA HIS A 372 5.69 45.22 12.84
C HIS A 372 4.38 45.58 13.54
N SER A 373 4.31 45.34 14.86
CA SER A 373 3.29 46.01 15.69
C SER A 373 3.64 46.14 17.17
N ASP A 374 4.83 46.65 17.52
CA ASP A 374 4.93 47.40 18.79
C ASP A 374 6.14 48.32 18.81
N ASP A 375 5.99 49.53 18.27
CA ASP A 375 6.68 50.68 18.84
C ASP A 375 5.90 51.96 18.55
N SER A 376 4.86 52.16 19.34
CA SER A 376 4.17 53.45 19.44
C SER A 376 3.35 53.49 20.73
N ARG A 377 3.94 54.06 21.80
CA ARG A 377 3.29 55.02 22.73
C ARG A 377 4.21 55.39 23.93
N PRO A 378 3.93 56.53 24.59
CA PRO A 378 4.70 57.78 24.54
C PRO A 378 5.76 57.98 25.62
#